data_AF-Q96F85-F1
#
_entry.id   AF-Q96F85-F1
#
_cell.length_a   1.000
_cell.length_b   1.000
_cell.length_c   1.000
_cell.angle_alpha   90.00
_cell.angle_beta   90.00
_cell.angle_gamma   90.00
#
_symmetry.space_group_name_H-M   'P 1'
#
loop_
_entity.id
_entity.type
_entity.pdbx_description
1 polymer ?
#
loop_
_entity_poly.entity_id
_entity_poly.type
_entity_poly.pdbx_seq_one_letter_code
_entity_poly.pdbx_strand_id
1 'polypeptide(L)'
;MGDLPGLVRLSIALRIQPNDGPVFYKVDGQRFGQNRTIKLLTGSSYKVEVKIKPSTLQVENISIGGVLVPLELKSKEPDGDRVVYTGTYDTEGVTPTKSGERQPIQITMPFTDIGTFETVWQVKFYNYHKRDHCQWGSPFSVIEYECKPNETRSLMWVNKESFL
;
A
#
# COMPACT_ATOMS: atom_id res chain seq x y z
N MET A 1 -14.23 -24.24 9.42
CA MET A 1 -13.43 -23.00 9.60
C MET A 1 -11.98 -23.40 9.40
N GLY A 2 -11.31 -22.88 8.37
CA GLY A 2 -9.96 -23.34 7.97
C GLY A 2 -8.85 -22.86 8.92
N ASP A 3 -7.71 -23.54 8.87
CA ASP A 3 -6.51 -23.18 9.64
C ASP A 3 -5.98 -21.79 9.25
N LEU A 4 -5.38 -21.08 10.23
CA LEU A 4 -4.70 -19.82 9.96
C LEU A 4 -3.36 -20.09 9.27
N PRO A 5 -3.00 -19.34 8.22
CA PRO A 5 -1.66 -19.45 7.65
C PRO A 5 -0.63 -18.94 8.67
N GLY A 6 0.49 -19.66 8.79
CA GLY A 6 1.57 -19.27 9.71
C GLY A 6 2.28 -17.97 9.31
N LEU A 7 2.24 -17.61 8.03
CA LEU A 7 2.82 -16.39 7.46
C LEU A 7 2.00 -15.93 6.26
N VAL A 8 1.75 -14.63 6.18
CA VAL A 8 1.14 -13.95 5.04
C VAL A 8 2.15 -12.98 4.47
N ARG A 9 2.46 -13.09 3.18
CA ARG A 9 3.29 -12.09 2.48
C ARG A 9 2.42 -11.22 1.60
N LEU A 10 2.54 -9.92 1.78
CA LEU A 10 1.82 -8.90 1.02
C LEU A 10 2.81 -8.03 0.28
N SER A 11 2.54 -7.74 -0.99
CA SER A 11 3.34 -6.79 -1.76
C SER A 11 2.39 -5.79 -2.40
N ILE A 12 2.53 -4.51 -2.06
CA ILE A 12 1.68 -3.41 -2.55
C ILE A 12 2.51 -2.51 -3.48
N ALA A 13 2.17 -2.51 -4.77
CA ALA A 13 2.81 -1.67 -5.76
C ALA A 13 1.90 -0.50 -6.15
N LEU A 14 2.50 0.67 -6.34
CA LEU A 14 1.82 1.89 -6.81
C LEU A 14 2.48 2.39 -8.10
N ARG A 15 1.67 2.73 -9.10
CA ARG A 15 2.14 3.33 -10.37
C ARG A 15 1.24 4.48 -10.78
N ILE A 16 1.82 5.64 -11.09
CA ILE A 16 1.02 6.79 -11.53
C ILE A 16 0.40 6.54 -12.90
N GLN A 17 -0.89 6.82 -13.04
CA GLN A 17 -1.65 6.68 -14.29
C GLN A 17 -1.60 7.98 -15.11
N PRO A 18 -1.74 7.90 -16.45
CA PRO A 18 -2.02 6.71 -17.26
C PRO A 18 -0.79 5.91 -17.70
N ASN A 19 0.43 6.41 -17.43
CA ASN A 19 1.65 5.90 -18.06
C ASN A 19 2.38 4.80 -17.25
N ASP A 20 1.77 4.27 -16.19
CA ASP A 20 2.38 3.32 -15.26
C ASP A 20 3.76 3.79 -14.72
N GLY A 21 3.91 5.10 -14.50
CA GLY A 21 5.15 5.70 -14.03
C GLY A 21 5.47 5.38 -12.56
N PRO A 22 6.75 5.50 -12.14
CA PRO A 22 7.15 5.15 -10.78
C PRO A 22 6.60 6.11 -9.73
N VAL A 23 6.36 5.59 -8.53
CA VAL A 23 6.16 6.38 -7.31
C VAL A 23 7.49 6.47 -6.57
N PHE A 24 7.75 7.63 -5.98
CA PHE A 24 9.01 7.92 -5.31
C PHE A 24 8.82 7.97 -3.80
N TYR A 25 9.89 7.63 -3.09
CA TYR A 25 9.99 7.82 -1.65
C TYR A 25 11.30 8.51 -1.29
N LYS A 26 11.32 9.14 -0.12
CA LYS A 26 12.51 9.75 0.47
C LYS A 26 12.81 9.08 1.80
N VAL A 27 14.07 8.70 2.02
CA VAL A 27 14.56 8.36 3.35
C VAL A 27 14.74 9.67 4.13
N ASP A 28 13.91 9.86 5.14
CA ASP A 28 13.95 11.02 6.02
C ASP A 28 14.67 10.74 7.35
N GLY A 29 14.99 9.46 7.63
CA GLY A 29 15.57 9.05 8.92
C GLY A 29 14.65 9.38 10.08
N GLN A 30 15.22 9.73 11.24
CA GLN A 30 14.45 10.03 12.46
C GLN A 30 13.82 11.42 12.49
N ARG A 31 13.78 12.14 11.36
CA ARG A 31 13.28 13.52 11.31
C ARG A 31 11.76 13.62 11.49
N PHE A 32 11.03 12.57 11.13
CA PHE A 32 9.56 12.51 11.21
C PHE A 32 9.12 11.22 11.92
N GLY A 33 7.81 10.98 12.01
CA GLY A 33 7.26 9.80 12.67
C GLY A 33 7.67 8.47 12.02
N GLN A 34 8.07 8.48 10.74
CA GLN A 34 8.62 7.32 10.04
C GLN A 34 9.88 7.67 9.25
N ASN A 35 10.71 6.65 9.04
CA ASN A 35 11.99 6.75 8.35
C ASN A 35 11.88 7.03 6.85
N ARG A 36 10.73 6.73 6.24
CA ARG A 36 10.49 6.84 4.80
C ARG A 36 9.23 7.65 4.56
N THR A 37 9.25 8.52 3.56
CA THR A 37 8.08 9.26 3.09
C THR A 37 7.76 8.87 1.66
N ILE A 38 6.56 8.34 1.42
CA ILE A 38 6.01 8.16 0.07
C ILE A 38 5.56 9.52 -0.47
N LYS A 39 5.87 9.79 -1.73
CA LYS A 39 5.52 11.05 -2.39
C LYS A 39 4.44 10.80 -3.45
N LEU A 40 3.30 11.45 -3.27
CA LEU A 40 2.16 11.35 -4.18
C LEU A 40 1.80 12.74 -4.69
N LEU A 41 1.23 12.81 -5.88
CA LEU A 41 0.62 14.00 -6.45
C LEU A 41 -0.86 14.02 -6.06
N THR A 42 -1.41 15.20 -5.82
CA THR A 42 -2.86 15.43 -5.67
C THR A 42 -3.53 15.51 -7.04
N GLY A 43 -4.81 15.15 -7.14
CA GLY A 43 -5.55 15.18 -8.41
C GLY A 43 -4.93 14.25 -9.45
N SER A 44 -4.49 13.08 -9.01
CA SER A 44 -3.81 12.07 -9.82
C SER A 44 -4.28 10.67 -9.43
N SER A 45 -4.41 9.80 -10.41
CA SER A 45 -4.80 8.41 -10.19
C SER A 45 -3.57 7.49 -10.15
N TYR A 46 -3.61 6.49 -9.29
CA TYR A 46 -2.56 5.49 -9.09
C TYR A 46 -3.13 4.10 -9.26
N LYS A 47 -2.50 3.30 -10.10
CA LYS A 47 -2.78 1.87 -10.15
C LYS A 47 -2.16 1.22 -8.93
N VAL A 48 -2.99 0.53 -8.17
CA VAL A 48 -2.62 -0.29 -7.02
C VAL A 48 -2.58 -1.73 -7.48
N GLU A 49 -1.48 -2.44 -7.23
CA GLU A 49 -1.39 -3.90 -7.44
C GLU A 49 -1.02 -4.55 -6.10
N VAL A 50 -1.89 -5.43 -5.63
CA VAL A 50 -1.73 -6.15 -4.36
C VAL A 50 -1.43 -7.61 -4.68
N LYS A 51 -0.26 -8.09 -4.27
CA LYS A 51 0.12 -9.51 -4.38
C LYS A 51 0.08 -10.13 -2.99
N ILE A 52 -0.55 -11.29 -2.87
CA ILE A 52 -0.73 -12.00 -1.60
C ILE A 52 -0.26 -13.44 -1.74
N LYS A 53 0.46 -13.91 -0.72
CA LYS A 53 0.80 -15.32 -0.50
C LYS A 53 0.37 -15.73 0.92
N PRO A 54 -0.33 -16.87 1.12
CA PRO A 54 -0.74 -17.87 0.11
C PRO A 54 -1.89 -17.41 -0.80
N SER A 55 -2.02 -18.01 -1.99
CA SER A 55 -3.03 -17.63 -2.99
C SER A 55 -4.49 -17.99 -2.61
N THR A 56 -4.67 -18.73 -1.52
CA THR A 56 -5.97 -19.07 -0.95
C THR A 56 -6.67 -17.89 -0.28
N LEU A 57 -5.90 -16.87 0.12
CA LEU A 57 -6.43 -15.68 0.78
C LEU A 57 -7.17 -14.78 -0.21
N GLN A 58 -8.16 -14.06 0.31
CA GLN A 58 -9.02 -13.17 -0.46
C GLN A 58 -9.17 -11.82 0.23
N VAL A 59 -9.20 -10.77 -0.58
CA VAL A 59 -9.43 -9.38 -0.16
C VAL A 59 -10.24 -8.70 -1.26
N GLU A 60 -11.22 -7.89 -0.88
CA GLU A 60 -12.12 -7.21 -1.83
C GLU A 60 -11.74 -5.74 -2.05
N ASN A 61 -11.04 -5.13 -1.10
CA ASN A 61 -10.70 -3.73 -1.13
C ASN A 61 -9.45 -3.42 -0.31
N ILE A 62 -8.80 -2.31 -0.65
CA ILE A 62 -7.80 -1.64 0.17
C ILE A 62 -8.29 -0.23 0.48
N SER A 63 -8.25 0.16 1.74
CA SER A 63 -8.48 1.55 2.14
C SER A 63 -7.13 2.27 2.25
N ILE A 64 -6.98 3.39 1.55
CA ILE A 64 -5.78 4.24 1.56
C ILE A 64 -6.19 5.62 2.05
N GLY A 65 -5.93 5.92 3.32
CA GLY A 65 -6.26 7.21 3.91
C GLY A 65 -7.76 7.52 3.97
N GLY A 66 -8.58 6.48 4.13
CA GLY A 66 -10.04 6.60 4.10
C GLY A 66 -10.66 6.53 2.69
N VAL A 67 -9.85 6.51 1.63
CA VAL A 67 -10.34 6.23 0.28
C VAL A 67 -10.43 4.73 0.08
N LEU A 68 -11.65 4.22 -0.07
CA LEU A 68 -11.91 2.81 -0.35
C LEU A 68 -11.62 2.51 -1.83
N VAL A 69 -10.68 1.62 -2.08
CA VAL A 69 -10.28 1.18 -3.43
C VAL A 69 -10.77 -0.26 -3.64
N PRO A 70 -11.81 -0.48 -4.47
CA PRO A 70 -12.20 -1.83 -4.87
C PRO A 70 -11.06 -2.55 -5.58
N LEU A 71 -10.87 -3.82 -5.25
CA LEU A 71 -9.82 -4.67 -5.82
C LEU A 71 -10.45 -5.73 -6.72
N GLU A 72 -10.00 -5.76 -7.97
CA GLU A 72 -10.37 -6.75 -8.96
C GLU A 72 -9.31 -7.85 -9.05
N LEU A 73 -9.74 -9.11 -9.14
CA LEU A 73 -8.84 -10.23 -9.33
C LEU A 73 -8.18 -10.14 -10.70
N LYS A 74 -6.86 -9.95 -10.72
CA LYS A 74 -6.07 -9.91 -11.96
C LYS A 74 -5.59 -11.30 -12.36
N SER A 75 -5.03 -12.05 -11.41
CA SER A 75 -4.53 -13.40 -11.65
C SER A 75 -4.43 -14.19 -10.34
N LYS A 76 -4.57 -15.51 -10.43
CA LYS A 76 -4.35 -16.43 -9.32
C LYS A 76 -3.52 -17.60 -9.82
N GLU A 77 -2.38 -17.85 -9.18
CA GLU A 77 -1.52 -18.96 -9.56
C GLU A 77 -2.04 -20.29 -8.98
N PRO A 78 -2.06 -21.35 -9.80
CA PRO A 78 -2.70 -22.62 -9.45
C PRO A 78 -1.93 -23.42 -8.40
N ASP A 79 -0.63 -23.18 -8.22
CA ASP A 79 0.24 -23.88 -7.27
C ASP A 79 0.09 -23.43 -5.81
N GLY A 80 -0.84 -22.51 -5.53
CA GLY A 80 -1.04 -21.97 -4.18
C GLY A 80 -0.11 -20.81 -3.83
N ASP A 81 0.78 -20.38 -4.74
CA ASP A 81 1.86 -19.47 -4.37
C ASP A 81 1.37 -18.04 -4.19
N ARG A 82 0.73 -17.46 -5.21
CA ARG A 82 0.28 -16.07 -5.17
C ARG A 82 -1.05 -15.79 -5.86
N VAL A 83 -1.76 -14.82 -5.31
CA VAL A 83 -2.92 -14.16 -5.94
C VAL A 83 -2.61 -12.68 -6.11
N VAL A 84 -3.06 -12.10 -7.22
CA VAL A 84 -2.81 -10.70 -7.59
C VAL A 84 -4.13 -10.00 -7.83
N TYR A 85 -4.32 -8.89 -7.13
CA TYR A 85 -5.45 -7.99 -7.30
C TYR A 85 -4.97 -6.64 -7.80
N THR A 86 -5.85 -5.91 -8.48
CA THR A 86 -5.60 -4.54 -8.92
C THR A 86 -6.76 -3.62 -8.62
N GLY A 87 -6.45 -2.36 -8.36
CA GLY A 87 -7.45 -1.30 -8.22
C GLY A 87 -6.85 0.05 -8.61
N THR A 88 -7.68 1.09 -8.54
CA THR A 88 -7.28 2.46 -8.84
C THR A 88 -7.52 3.35 -7.62
N TYR A 89 -6.43 3.89 -7.08
CA TYR A 89 -6.47 4.86 -6.01
C TYR A 89 -6.44 6.27 -6.60
N ASP A 90 -7.49 7.05 -6.35
CA ASP A 90 -7.56 8.44 -6.78
C ASP A 90 -7.25 9.41 -5.63
N THR A 91 -6.52 10.48 -5.94
CA THR A 91 -6.17 11.55 -5.01
C THR A 91 -6.91 12.86 -5.31
N GLU A 92 -7.99 12.79 -6.10
CA GLU A 92 -8.90 13.89 -6.32
C GLU A 92 -9.45 14.41 -4.99
N GLY A 93 -9.48 15.74 -4.84
CA GLY A 93 -9.89 16.39 -3.59
C GLY A 93 -8.87 16.30 -2.44
N VAL A 94 -7.78 15.53 -2.57
CA VAL A 94 -6.72 15.49 -1.54
C VAL A 94 -5.97 16.83 -1.52
N THR A 95 -5.83 17.41 -0.33
CA THR A 95 -5.13 18.68 -0.16
C THR A 95 -3.60 18.48 -0.13
N PRO A 96 -2.81 19.34 -0.82
CA PRO A 96 -1.36 19.24 -0.76
C PRO A 96 -0.82 19.40 0.67
N THR A 97 0.12 18.55 1.07
CA THR A 97 0.76 18.63 2.38
C THR A 97 1.66 19.87 2.46
N LYS A 98 1.56 20.64 3.56
CA LYS A 98 2.35 21.87 3.76
C LYS A 98 3.86 21.59 3.73
N SER A 99 4.64 22.66 3.50
CA SER A 99 6.10 22.57 3.61
C SER A 99 6.51 22.18 5.03
N GLY A 100 7.58 21.42 5.19
CA GLY A 100 8.02 20.93 6.50
C GLY A 100 7.19 19.78 7.08
N GLU A 101 5.98 19.53 6.61
CA GLU A 101 5.07 18.51 7.16
C GLU A 101 5.06 17.20 6.36
N ARG A 102 4.53 16.16 7.02
CA ARG A 102 4.20 14.82 6.51
C ARG A 102 2.85 14.40 7.09
N GLN A 103 2.11 13.57 6.37
CA GLN A 103 0.82 13.05 6.82
C GLN A 103 0.92 11.54 7.05
N PRO A 104 0.50 11.04 8.22
CA PRO A 104 0.27 9.61 8.41
C PRO A 104 -1.03 9.22 7.70
N ILE A 105 -0.96 8.20 6.85
CA ILE A 105 -2.07 7.66 6.08
C ILE A 105 -2.28 6.22 6.51
N GLN A 106 -3.46 5.91 7.06
CA GLN A 106 -3.81 4.55 7.42
C GLN A 106 -4.07 3.71 6.16
N ILE A 107 -3.50 2.52 6.12
CA ILE A 107 -3.71 1.50 5.09
C ILE A 107 -4.40 0.33 5.75
N THR A 108 -5.54 -0.08 5.22
CA THR A 108 -6.35 -1.17 5.79
C THR A 108 -6.81 -2.13 4.69
N MET A 109 -6.65 -3.43 4.90
CA MET A 109 -7.17 -4.49 4.03
C MET A 109 -7.84 -5.58 4.87
N PRO A 110 -9.17 -5.66 4.87
CA PRO A 110 -9.89 -6.74 5.54
C PRO A 110 -9.80 -8.02 4.69
N PHE A 111 -9.10 -9.04 5.20
CA PHE A 111 -9.04 -10.34 4.55
C PHE A 111 -10.18 -11.23 5.04
N THR A 112 -10.73 -12.02 4.13
CA THR A 112 -11.70 -13.05 4.48
C THR A 112 -11.07 -14.05 5.44
N ASP A 113 -11.78 -14.37 6.53
CA ASP A 113 -11.47 -15.40 7.53
C ASP A 113 -10.18 -15.26 8.38
N ILE A 114 -9.24 -14.37 8.05
CA ILE A 114 -7.95 -14.28 8.77
C ILE A 114 -7.71 -12.94 9.48
N GLY A 115 -8.65 -12.00 9.36
CA GLY A 115 -8.59 -10.68 9.99
C GLY A 115 -8.11 -9.58 9.05
N THR A 116 -7.69 -8.45 9.61
CA THR A 116 -7.39 -7.22 8.89
C THR A 116 -5.91 -6.93 8.93
N PHE A 117 -5.32 -6.65 7.76
CA PHE A 117 -4.01 -6.03 7.67
C PHE A 117 -4.14 -4.53 7.88
N GLU A 118 -3.35 -3.97 8.79
CA GLU A 118 -3.27 -2.53 9.02
C GLU A 118 -1.81 -2.07 9.09
N THR A 119 -1.51 -0.96 8.43
CA THR A 119 -0.25 -0.22 8.58
C THR A 119 -0.50 1.27 8.41
N VAL A 120 0.52 2.09 8.66
CA VAL A 120 0.49 3.52 8.41
C VAL A 120 1.61 3.87 7.44
N TRP A 121 1.30 4.58 6.37
CA TRP A 121 2.30 5.18 5.50
C TRP A 121 2.52 6.64 5.89
N GLN A 122 3.77 7.04 6.01
CA GLN A 122 4.10 8.45 6.00
C GLN A 122 4.13 8.95 4.55
N VAL A 123 3.25 9.91 4.25
CA VAL A 123 3.06 10.44 2.90
C VAL A 123 3.29 11.94 2.87
N LYS A 124 3.73 12.44 1.72
CA LYS A 124 3.67 13.85 1.38
C LYS A 124 2.96 14.01 0.04
N PHE A 125 1.81 14.66 0.05
CA PHE A 125 1.09 15.04 -1.15
C PHE A 125 1.64 16.34 -1.72
N TYR A 126 2.01 16.30 -2.99
CA TYR A 126 2.48 17.43 -3.77
C TYR A 126 1.38 17.89 -4.70
N ASN A 127 1.24 19.19 -4.88
CA ASN A 127 0.46 19.72 -5.99
C ASN A 127 1.06 19.21 -7.31
N TYR A 128 0.22 18.91 -8.30
CA TYR A 128 0.64 18.46 -9.63
C TYR A 128 1.69 19.40 -10.29
N HIS A 129 1.61 20.72 -10.06
CA HIS A 129 2.60 21.69 -10.53
C HIS A 129 4.00 21.53 -9.92
N LYS A 130 4.13 20.73 -8.84
CA LYS A 130 5.39 20.38 -8.18
C LYS A 130 5.84 18.93 -8.47
N ARG A 131 5.37 18.33 -9.57
CA ARG A 131 5.72 16.96 -9.98
C ARG A 131 7.23 16.68 -9.98
N ASP A 132 8.06 17.63 -10.44
CA ASP A 132 9.52 17.43 -10.50
C ASP A 132 10.11 17.21 -9.09
N HIS A 133 9.61 17.94 -8.09
CA HIS A 133 10.02 17.75 -6.69
C HIS A 133 9.39 16.50 -6.06
N CYS A 134 8.20 16.09 -6.52
CA CYS A 134 7.58 14.82 -6.13
C CYS A 134 8.46 13.63 -6.55
N GLN A 135 9.21 13.74 -7.64
CA GLN A 135 10.10 12.70 -8.15
C GLN A 135 11.50 12.68 -7.51
N TRP A 136 11.84 13.64 -6.65
CA TRP A 136 13.13 13.62 -5.95
C TRP A 136 13.18 12.49 -4.92
N GLY A 137 14.24 11.68 -4.93
CA GLY A 137 14.41 10.55 -4.03
C GLY A 137 14.62 9.25 -4.80
N SER A 138 14.21 8.14 -4.21
CA SER A 138 14.33 6.82 -4.82
C SER A 138 12.96 6.39 -5.35
N PRO A 139 12.87 5.87 -6.59
CA PRO A 139 11.66 5.16 -7.00
C PRO A 139 11.52 3.90 -6.14
N PHE A 140 10.29 3.44 -5.91
CA PHE A 140 10.05 2.08 -5.44
C PHE A 140 9.11 1.37 -6.41
N SER A 141 9.32 0.08 -6.55
CA SER A 141 8.47 -0.83 -7.31
C SER A 141 7.35 -1.39 -6.45
N VAL A 142 7.64 -1.70 -5.19
CA VAL A 142 6.72 -2.37 -4.28
C VAL A 142 7.08 -2.14 -2.82
N ILE A 143 6.08 -2.18 -1.94
CA ILE A 143 6.27 -2.27 -0.49
C ILE A 143 5.83 -3.67 -0.06
N GLU A 144 6.75 -4.43 0.52
CA GLU A 144 6.52 -5.78 1.00
C GLU A 144 6.31 -5.82 2.50
N TYR A 145 5.38 -6.68 2.92
CA TYR A 145 5.07 -6.97 4.31
C TYR A 145 5.09 -8.46 4.58
N GLU A 146 5.68 -8.83 5.72
CA GLU A 146 5.49 -10.16 6.31
C GLU A 146 4.57 -10.02 7.52
N CYS A 147 3.41 -10.66 7.45
CA CYS A 147 2.36 -10.54 8.44
C CYS A 147 2.01 -11.90 9.05
N LYS A 148 1.53 -11.91 10.30
CA LYS A 148 1.01 -13.11 10.96
C LYS A 148 -0.42 -12.87 11.45
N PRO A 149 -1.41 -13.66 10.99
CA PRO A 149 -2.74 -13.66 11.58
C PRO A 149 -2.70 -14.04 13.06
N ASN A 150 -3.60 -13.47 13.84
CA ASN A 150 -3.74 -13.81 15.25
C ASN A 150 -4.92 -14.79 15.47
N GLU A 151 -4.93 -15.48 16.61
CA GLU A 151 -5.94 -16.50 16.94
C GLU A 151 -7.37 -15.93 16.97
N THR A 152 -7.52 -14.66 17.36
CA THR A 152 -8.82 -13.98 17.40
C THR A 152 -9.30 -13.48 16.02
N ARG A 153 -8.50 -13.66 14.95
CA ARG A 153 -8.81 -13.21 13.57
C ARG A 153 -9.17 -11.72 13.49
N SER A 154 -8.53 -10.91 14.34
CA SER A 154 -8.73 -9.46 14.41
C SER A 154 -7.68 -8.72 13.57
N LEU A 155 -6.64 -8.16 14.19
CA LEU A 155 -5.56 -7.46 13.49
C LEU A 155 -4.34 -8.36 13.25
N MET A 156 -3.87 -8.45 12.00
CA MET A 156 -2.62 -9.15 11.71
C MET A 156 -1.42 -8.40 12.29
N TRP A 157 -0.44 -9.14 12.79
CA TRP A 157 0.83 -8.55 13.22
C TRP A 157 1.76 -8.37 12.03
N VAL A 158 2.24 -7.15 11.81
CA VAL A 158 3.25 -6.84 10.79
C VAL A 158 4.64 -7.06 11.38
N ASN A 159 5.34 -8.10 10.93
CA ASN A 159 6.68 -8.47 11.42
C ASN A 159 7.79 -7.72 10.69
N LYS A 160 7.57 -7.39 9.41
CA LYS A 160 8.58 -6.76 8.54
C LYS A 160 7.90 -5.88 7.49
N GLU A 161 8.54 -4.76 7.18
CA GLU A 161 8.22 -3.87 6.05
C GLU A 161 9.49 -3.62 5.24
N SER A 162 9.40 -3.65 3.91
CA SER A 162 10.53 -3.39 3.02
C SER A 162 10.09 -2.67 1.75
N PHE A 163 10.79 -1.58 1.40
CA PHE A 163 10.60 -0.86 0.16
C PHE A 163 11.61 -1.39 -0.85
N LEU A 164 11.13 -1.92 -1.98
CA LEU A 164 11.94 -2.50 -3.05
C LEU A 164 11.76 -1.72 -4.35
#